data_AF-A0A139XGP2-F1
#
_entry.id   AF-A0A139XGP2-F1
#
_cell.length_a   1.000
_cell.length_b   1.000
_cell.length_c   1.000
_cell.angle_alpha   90.00
_cell.angle_beta   90.00
_cell.angle_gamma   90.00
#
_symmetry.space_group_name_H-M   'P 1'
#
loop_
_entity.id
_entity.type
_entity.pdbx_description
1 polymer ?
#
loop_
_entity_poly.entity_id
_entity_poly.type
_entity_poly.pdbx_seq_one_letter_code
_entity_poly.pdbx_strand_id
1 'polypeptide(L)'
;MKELELSYQLVALPCAQHRAGLAGLVLMVQELHHQSWFLERQGAMIELEDLNELGVTLRSNLEGLKALFDFTYKAFEEERSTDTKINNYTRIDTVEITGAKGKNKTV
;
A
#
# COMPACT_ATOMS: atom_id res chain seq x y z
N MET A 1 -13.57 -20.15 3.06
CA MET A 1 -12.55 -19.22 2.56
C MET A 1 -11.20 -19.90 2.74
N LYS A 2 -10.27 -19.82 1.78
CA LYS A 2 -8.96 -20.47 1.95
C LYS A 2 -8.02 -19.48 2.65
N GLU A 3 -7.45 -19.91 3.76
CA GLU A 3 -6.53 -19.13 4.58
C GLU A 3 -5.10 -19.62 4.36
N LEU A 4 -4.16 -18.69 4.54
CA LEU A 4 -2.72 -18.90 4.54
C LEU A 4 -2.21 -18.50 5.91
N GLU A 5 -1.28 -19.30 6.43
CA GLU A 5 -0.55 -19.02 7.66
C GLU A 5 0.94 -19.15 7.37
N LEU A 6 1.71 -18.13 7.74
CA LEU A 6 3.16 -18.06 7.57
C LEU A 6 3.80 -17.74 8.91
N SER A 7 4.46 -18.72 9.52
CA SER A 7 5.21 -18.52 10.75
C SER A 7 6.66 -18.19 10.46
N TYR A 8 7.13 -17.05 10.97
CA TYR A 8 8.49 -16.55 10.81
C TYR A 8 9.23 -16.55 12.14
N GLN A 9 10.46 -17.06 12.11
CA GLN A 9 11.38 -17.05 13.24
C GLN A 9 12.67 -16.31 12.82
N LEU A 10 13.11 -15.31 13.58
CA LEU A 10 14.28 -14.50 13.26
C LEU A 10 15.55 -15.33 13.09
N VAL A 11 15.69 -16.40 13.88
CA VAL A 11 16.82 -17.34 13.82
C VAL A 11 16.83 -18.18 12.53
N ALA A 12 15.67 -18.37 11.89
CA ALA A 12 15.54 -19.10 10.64
C ALA A 12 15.77 -18.21 9.41
N LEU A 13 15.89 -16.88 9.59
CA LEU A 13 16.08 -15.95 8.49
C LEU A 13 17.56 -15.89 8.05
N PRO A 14 17.88 -16.12 6.76
CA PRO A 14 19.25 -16.36 6.30
C PRO A 14 20.26 -15.23 6.56
N CYS A 15 19.79 -13.98 6.56
CA CYS A 15 20.66 -12.83 6.73
C CYS A 15 19.90 -11.60 7.26
N ALA A 16 20.65 -10.53 7.54
CA ALA A 16 20.10 -9.27 8.05
C ALA A 16 19.03 -8.67 7.14
N GLN A 17 19.17 -8.80 5.81
CA GLN A 17 18.19 -8.31 4.86
C GLN A 17 16.82 -9.00 5.01
N HIS A 18 16.80 -10.31 5.25
CA HIS A 18 15.55 -11.05 5.50
C HIS A 18 14.90 -10.62 6.81
N ARG A 19 15.69 -10.39 7.86
CA ARG A 19 15.20 -9.87 9.15
C ARG A 19 14.61 -8.47 9.02
N ALA A 20 15.29 -7.59 8.29
CA ALA A 20 14.77 -6.26 7.97
C ALA A 20 13.49 -6.34 7.13
N GLY A 21 13.42 -7.26 6.17
CA GLY A 21 12.22 -7.53 5.39
C GLY A 21 11.03 -7.96 6.25
N LEU A 22 11.25 -8.86 7.22
CA LEU A 22 10.21 -9.26 8.17
C LEU A 22 9.74 -8.07 9.03
N ALA A 23 10.67 -7.25 9.53
CA ALA A 23 10.32 -6.05 10.28
C ALA A 23 9.48 -5.08 9.44
N GLY A 24 9.86 -4.88 8.17
CA GLY A 24 9.07 -4.09 7.22
C GLY A 24 7.67 -4.66 7.01
N LEU A 25 7.53 -5.98 6.83
CA LEU A 25 6.23 -6.64 6.70
C LEU A 25 5.34 -6.41 7.93
N VAL A 26 5.88 -6.60 9.13
CA VAL A 26 5.17 -6.35 10.39
C VAL A 26 4.65 -4.92 10.45
N LEU A 27 5.52 -3.94 10.16
CA LEU A 27 5.15 -2.52 10.14
C LEU A 27 4.07 -2.21 9.10
N MET A 28 4.15 -2.80 7.90
CA MET A 28 3.14 -2.58 6.86
C MET A 28 1.78 -3.15 7.25
N VAL A 29 1.73 -4.33 7.87
CA VAL A 29 0.45 -4.91 8.32
C VAL A 29 -0.14 -4.08 9.47
N GLN A 30 0.68 -3.64 10.42
CA GLN A 30 0.23 -2.74 11.50
C GLN A 30 -0.33 -1.42 10.95
N GLU A 31 0.35 -0.82 9.96
CA GLU A 31 -0.09 0.44 9.36
C GLU A 31 -1.31 0.29 8.45
N LEU A 32 -1.46 -0.87 7.79
CA LEU A 32 -2.65 -1.21 7.02
C LEU A 32 -3.91 -1.17 7.89
N HIS A 33 -3.83 -1.66 9.14
CA HIS A 33 -4.95 -1.62 10.10
C HIS A 33 -5.35 -0.21 10.53
N HIS A 34 -4.50 0.80 10.32
CA HIS A 34 -4.85 2.20 10.55
C HIS A 34 -5.58 2.85 9.35
N GLN A 35 -5.68 2.17 8.20
CA GLN A 35 -6.30 2.72 7.02
C GLN A 35 -7.82 2.55 7.05
N SER A 36 -8.57 3.66 6.92
CA SER A 36 -10.03 3.63 6.92
C SER A 36 -10.61 2.77 5.78
N TRP A 37 -10.04 2.86 4.58
CA TRP A 37 -10.47 2.08 3.42
C TRP A 37 -10.29 0.56 3.62
N PHE A 38 -9.35 0.15 4.47
CA PHE A 38 -9.12 -1.25 4.77
C PHE A 38 -10.21 -1.79 5.70
N LEU A 39 -10.62 -1.01 6.70
CA LEU A 39 -11.73 -1.36 7.61
C LEU A 39 -13.07 -1.53 6.87
N GLU A 40 -13.25 -0.81 5.77
CA GLU A 40 -14.44 -0.90 4.91
C GLU A 40 -14.37 -2.05 3.89
N ARG A 41 -13.18 -2.65 3.71
CA ARG A 41 -12.96 -3.70 2.71
C ARG A 41 -13.57 -5.02 3.17
N GLN A 42 -14.66 -5.42 2.53
CA GLN A 42 -15.39 -6.63 2.87
C GLN A 42 -14.55 -7.89 2.67
N GLY A 43 -14.51 -8.73 3.71
CA GLY A 43 -13.92 -10.06 3.64
C GLY A 43 -12.39 -10.07 3.57
N ALA A 44 -11.70 -8.95 3.73
CA ALA A 44 -10.25 -8.92 3.87
C ALA A 44 -9.84 -9.34 5.28
N MET A 45 -8.92 -10.29 5.39
CA MET A 45 -8.35 -10.72 6.67
C MET A 45 -6.83 -10.84 6.52
N ILE A 46 -6.10 -10.08 7.36
CA ILE A 46 -4.65 -10.14 7.49
C ILE A 46 -4.26 -9.73 8.91
N GLU A 47 -3.68 -10.66 9.66
CA GLU A 47 -3.46 -10.52 11.10
C GLU A 47 -2.05 -10.99 11.47
N LEU A 48 -1.48 -10.34 12.48
CA LEU A 48 -0.23 -10.77 13.11
C LEU A 48 -0.58 -11.48 14.42
N GLU A 49 -0.28 -12.76 14.48
CA GLU A 49 -0.40 -13.60 15.67
C GLU A 49 1.00 -13.85 16.25
N ASP A 50 1.08 -14.11 17.55
CA ASP A 50 2.31 -14.46 18.27
C ASP A 50 3.50 -13.49 18.06
N LEU A 51 3.23 -12.21 17.79
CA LEU A 51 4.28 -11.20 17.60
C LEU A 51 5.09 -11.03 18.89
N ASN A 52 6.37 -11.39 18.84
CA ASN A 52 7.31 -11.28 19.96
C ASN A 52 8.74 -10.97 19.47
N GLU A 53 9.70 -10.94 20.39
CA GLU A 53 11.11 -10.60 20.10
C GLU A 53 11.81 -11.59 19.15
N LEU A 54 11.27 -12.80 18.97
CA LEU A 54 11.89 -13.89 18.21
C LEU A 54 11.20 -14.15 16.87
N GLY A 55 9.97 -13.68 16.66
CA GLY A 55 9.20 -14.05 15.48
C GLY A 55 7.76 -13.51 15.47
N VAL A 56 7.02 -13.94 14.45
CA VAL A 56 5.63 -13.57 14.22
C VAL A 56 4.96 -14.59 13.30
N THR A 57 3.67 -14.80 13.46
CA THR A 57 2.83 -15.56 12.53
C THR A 57 1.94 -14.60 11.76
N LEU A 58 2.02 -14.61 10.43
CA LEU A 58 1.11 -13.87 9.55
C LEU A 58 -0.01 -14.81 9.11
N ARG A 59 -1.25 -14.46 9.45
CA ARG A 59 -2.44 -15.16 8.97
C ARG A 59 -3.19 -14.27 7.99
N SER A 60 -3.57 -14.79 6.83
CA SER A 60 -4.28 -14.00 5.83
C SER A 60 -5.11 -14.84 4.89
N ASN A 61 -6.18 -14.24 4.35
CA ASN A 61 -6.84 -14.75 3.16
C ASN A 61 -6.38 -14.01 1.90
N LEU A 62 -6.87 -14.43 0.73
CA LEU A 62 -6.50 -13.79 -0.53
C LEU A 62 -6.83 -12.28 -0.57
N GLU A 63 -7.95 -11.86 0.01
CA GLU A 63 -8.36 -10.45 0.00
C GLU A 63 -7.51 -9.58 0.93
N GLY A 64 -7.04 -10.12 2.05
CA GLY A 64 -6.09 -9.44 2.93
C GLY A 64 -4.72 -9.27 2.29
N LEU A 65 -4.23 -10.29 1.57
CA LEU A 65 -3.00 -10.17 0.77
C LEU A 65 -3.13 -9.10 -0.33
N LYS A 66 -4.27 -9.05 -1.02
CA LYS A 66 -4.55 -7.98 -2.00
C LYS A 66 -4.52 -6.62 -1.34
N ALA A 67 -5.17 -6.45 -0.19
CA ALA A 67 -5.16 -5.19 0.54
C ALA A 67 -3.74 -4.77 0.95
N LEU A 68 -2.91 -5.70 1.42
CA LEU A 68 -1.51 -5.42 1.72
C LEU A 68 -0.75 -4.95 0.47
N PHE A 69 -0.94 -5.58 -0.68
CA PHE A 69 -0.30 -5.14 -1.91
C PHE A 69 -0.81 -3.78 -2.40
N ASP A 70 -2.12 -3.54 -2.35
CA ASP A 70 -2.72 -2.25 -2.69
C ASP A 70 -2.10 -1.13 -1.83
N PHE A 71 -1.93 -1.40 -0.53
CA PHE A 71 -1.28 -0.50 0.43
C PHE A 71 0.21 -0.29 0.12
N THR A 72 0.99 -1.37 0.03
CA THR A 72 2.46 -1.32 -0.12
C THR A 72 2.89 -0.71 -1.43
N TYR A 73 2.24 -1.08 -2.53
CA TYR A 73 2.65 -0.65 -3.86
C TYR A 73 2.01 0.64 -4.29
N LYS A 74 1.13 1.22 -3.47
CA LYS A 74 0.31 2.35 -3.87
C LYS A 74 -0.23 2.13 -5.27
N ALA A 75 -1.03 1.08 -5.47
CA ALA A 75 -1.81 0.95 -6.70
C ALA A 75 -2.91 2.02 -6.70
N PHE A 76 -2.50 3.29 -6.65
CA PHE A 76 -3.35 4.47 -6.71
C PHE A 76 -2.79 5.36 -7.80
N GLU A 77 -3.72 5.88 -8.58
CA GLU A 77 -3.48 6.97 -9.50
C GLU A 77 -3.16 8.22 -8.68
N GLU A 78 -2.04 8.88 -8.97
CA GLU A 78 -1.64 10.13 -8.34
C GLU A 78 -2.06 11.30 -9.23
N GLU A 79 -2.67 12.32 -8.62
CA GLU A 79 -3.06 13.53 -9.34
C GLU A 79 -1.81 14.34 -9.70
N ARG A 80 -1.53 14.48 -11.00
CA ARG A 80 -0.33 15.16 -11.51
C ARG A 80 -0.72 16.34 -12.39
N SER A 81 -0.26 17.53 -12.03
CA SER A 81 -0.31 18.71 -12.89
C SER A 81 0.98 18.88 -13.67
N THR A 82 0.90 19.13 -14.98
CA THR A 82 2.04 19.52 -15.82
C THR A 82 1.59 20.41 -16.96
N ASP A 83 2.44 21.33 -17.39
CA ASP A 83 2.22 22.20 -18.55
C ASP A 83 2.31 21.44 -19.90
N THR A 84 2.67 20.15 -19.85
CA THR A 84 2.85 19.29 -21.03
C THR A 84 1.82 18.16 -21.06
N LYS A 85 1.51 17.68 -22.26
CA LYS A 85 0.50 16.62 -22.46
C LYS A 85 0.89 15.34 -21.70
N ILE A 86 0.01 14.90 -20.81
CA ILE A 86 0.14 13.63 -20.08
C ILE A 86 -0.40 12.50 -20.97
N ASN A 87 0.30 11.36 -20.99
CA ASN A 87 -0.17 10.11 -21.59
C ASN A 87 -0.50 9.10 -20.48
N ASN A 88 -1.43 8.17 -20.74
CA ASN A 88 -1.91 7.14 -19.80
C ASN A 88 -2.48 7.74 -18.49
N TYR A 89 -3.61 8.42 -18.62
CA TYR A 89 -4.38 9.01 -17.54
C TYR A 89 -5.78 8.39 -17.51
N THR A 90 -6.39 8.38 -16.33
CA THR A 90 -7.76 7.90 -16.15
C THR A 90 -8.78 9.03 -16.26
N ARG A 91 -8.35 10.28 -16.00
CA ARG A 91 -9.14 11.51 -16.15
C ARG A 91 -8.23 12.73 -16.45
N ILE A 92 -8.74 13.68 -17.24
CA ILE A 92 -8.16 15.03 -17.42
C ILE A 92 -9.23 16.03 -17.04
N ASP A 93 -8.90 16.95 -16.14
CA ASP A 93 -9.66 18.18 -15.92
C ASP A 93 -8.83 19.36 -16.46
N THR A 94 -9.45 20.23 -17.26
CA THR A 94 -8.80 21.43 -17.79
C THR A 94 -9.00 22.57 -16.80
N VAL A 95 -7.92 23.18 -16.32
CA VAL A 95 -7.99 24.28 -15.35
C VAL A 95 -7.56 25.60 -16.01
N GLU A 96 -8.43 26.61 -15.99
CA GLU A 96 -8.07 27.94 -16.48
C GLU A 96 -7.18 28.66 -15.45
N ILE A 97 -5.88 28.74 -15.73
CA ILE A 97 -4.94 29.51 -14.90
C ILE A 97 -4.88 30.95 -15.42
N THR A 98 -5.45 31.90 -14.68
CA THR A 98 -5.30 33.34 -14.95
C THR A 98 -3.94 33.83 -14.47
N GLY A 99 -2.96 33.89 -15.37
CA GLY A 99 -1.67 34.51 -15.10
C GLY A 99 -1.79 36.04 -14.97
N ALA A 100 -0.95 36.66 -14.13
CA ALA A 100 -0.87 38.12 -13.88
C ALA A 100 -0.50 39.00 -15.10
N LYS A 101 -0.50 38.43 -16.31
CA LYS A 101 -0.32 39.13 -17.60
C LYS A 101 -1.25 38.57 -18.67
N GLY A 102 -2.56 38.64 -18.44
CA GLY A 102 -3.61 38.68 -19.48
C GLY A 102 -3.48 37.71 -20.66
N LYS A 103 -2.96 36.50 -20.44
CA LYS A 103 -2.88 35.45 -21.46
C LYS A 103 -3.37 34.15 -20.84
N ASN A 104 -4.55 33.73 -21.30
CA ASN A 104 -5.14 32.47 -20.93
C ASN A 104 -4.31 31.34 -21.54
N LYS A 105 -3.90 30.38 -20.72
CA LYS A 105 -3.34 29.11 -21.18
C LYS A 105 -4.27 28.00 -20.70
N THR A 106 -4.72 27.20 -21.66
CA THR A 106 -5.46 25.97 -21.42
C THR A 106 -4.42 24.89 -21.12
N VAL A 107 -4.41 24.35 -19.90
CA VAL A 107 -3.60 23.18 -19.51
C VAL A 107 -4.55 22.06 -19.12
#